data_AF-A0A1G1P4W4-F1
#
_entry.id   AF-A0A1G1P4W4-F1
#
_cell.length_a   1.000
_cell.length_b   1.000
_cell.length_c   1.000
_cell.angle_alpha   90.00
_cell.angle_beta   90.00
_cell.angle_gamma   90.00
#
_symmetry.space_group_name_H-M   'P 1'
#
loop_
_entity.id
_entity.type
_entity.pdbx_description
1 polymer ?
#
loop_
_entity_poly.entity_id
_entity_poly.type
_entity_poly.pdbx_seq_one_letter_code
_entity_poly.pdbx_strand_id
1 'polypeptide(L)'
;MKEEGTLESIWPGSNIGKILHRNKYASLSQIIFSIGIFVLFSASHLLFSIKAIYAQEWQEEKSEHFLVYYANDPQFAEEVSRKAETYYKKIASELGYQRYSDFWTWDKRAKIYIYPDRESFLKSTDQPQWSEGVADYYAKKISSYAWSEGFLDALLPHEMAHLIFRDYVGFTGEIPLWLDEGVAQWMEPKKRELVKTAVARIAQQGKLLSVARMMSLDIRTNEDAEFVGAYYVQAVSLVSFLVTQYGPTKFTNFCRQLRDGKTVEEALIFVYPTSIRGLEELEKKWVQYIKGGTV
;
A
#
# COMPACT_ATOMS: atom_id res chain seq x y z
N MET A 1 0.99 4.63 -35.98
CA MET A 1 1.96 5.06 -34.97
C MET A 1 1.58 4.38 -33.67
N LYS A 2 2.38 3.43 -33.20
CA LYS A 2 2.19 2.82 -31.87
C LYS A 2 3.09 3.60 -30.93
N GLU A 3 2.49 4.23 -29.91
CA GLU A 3 3.25 4.82 -28.81
C GLU A 3 3.97 3.69 -28.06
N GLU A 4 5.29 3.68 -28.13
CA GLU A 4 6.12 2.86 -27.26
C GLU A 4 6.11 3.49 -25.87
N GLY A 5 5.10 3.14 -25.06
CA GLY A 5 5.16 3.39 -23.62
C GLY A 5 6.33 2.62 -23.03
N THR A 6 7.34 3.33 -22.53
CA THR A 6 8.43 2.72 -21.76
C THR A 6 7.83 2.06 -20.51
N LEU A 7 8.38 0.91 -20.09
CA LEU A 7 7.93 0.21 -18.86
C LEU A 7 7.91 1.14 -17.64
N GLU A 8 8.72 2.19 -17.67
CA GLU A 8 8.83 3.24 -16.65
C GLU A 8 7.53 4.01 -16.37
N SER A 9 6.65 4.23 -17.36
CA SER A 9 5.43 5.03 -17.14
C SER A 9 4.33 4.26 -16.41
N ILE A 10 4.32 2.94 -16.54
CA ILE A 10 3.32 2.04 -15.94
C ILE A 10 3.81 1.47 -14.61
N TRP A 11 5.12 1.29 -14.49
CA TRP A 11 5.79 0.79 -13.30
C TRP A 11 6.77 1.85 -12.79
N PRO A 12 6.32 3.08 -12.48
CA PRO A 12 7.19 3.99 -11.76
C PRO A 12 7.62 3.23 -10.51
N GLY A 13 8.93 3.04 -10.33
CA GLY A 13 9.50 2.38 -9.16
C GLY A 13 8.75 2.93 -7.96
N SER A 14 8.06 2.05 -7.25
CA SER A 14 7.00 2.43 -6.34
C SER A 14 7.63 3.23 -5.21
N ASN A 15 7.69 4.53 -5.41
CA ASN A 15 7.93 5.54 -4.40
C ASN A 15 6.65 5.53 -3.56
N ILE A 16 6.48 4.45 -2.81
CA ILE A 16 5.42 4.26 -1.83
C ILE A 16 6.11 4.46 -0.50
N GLY A 17 5.48 5.30 0.31
CA GLY A 17 6.07 6.00 1.45
C GLY A 17 6.95 5.12 2.33
N LYS A 18 8.10 5.69 2.72
CA LYS A 18 8.99 5.16 3.75
C LYS A 18 8.17 4.71 4.97
N ILE A 19 8.15 3.41 5.23
CA ILE A 19 7.71 2.88 6.53
C ILE A 19 8.78 3.30 7.56
N LEU A 20 8.48 4.31 8.38
CA LEU A 20 9.27 4.64 9.55
C LEU A 20 8.64 4.01 10.78
N HIS A 21 9.33 3.00 11.34
CA HIS A 21 9.06 2.51 12.68
C HIS A 21 10.02 3.14 13.71
N ARG A 22 9.40 3.73 14.74
CA ARG A 22 9.87 3.95 16.14
C ARG A 22 11.10 4.84 16.40
N ASN A 23 10.96 5.87 17.23
CA ASN A 23 10.99 5.79 18.70
C ASN A 23 10.69 7.13 19.38
N LYS A 24 10.01 7.06 20.54
CA LYS A 24 9.75 8.17 21.46
C LYS A 24 11.00 8.54 22.28
N TYR A 25 10.93 9.74 22.86
CA TYR A 25 11.71 10.35 23.97
C TYR A 25 12.75 11.41 23.58
N ALA A 26 12.42 12.67 23.89
CA ALA A 26 13.35 13.63 24.48
C ALA A 26 12.58 14.61 25.37
N SER A 27 13.11 14.82 26.57
CA SER A 27 12.51 15.46 27.74
C SER A 27 12.73 16.98 27.81
N LEU A 28 11.90 17.60 28.64
CA LEU A 28 11.93 18.97 29.19
C LEU A 28 13.31 19.52 29.64
N SER A 29 13.52 20.83 29.48
CA SER A 29 14.06 21.82 30.46
C SER A 29 14.19 23.20 29.77
N GLN A 30 13.45 24.25 30.14
CA GLN A 30 13.55 25.24 31.26
C GLN A 30 14.53 26.43 31.04
N ILE A 31 14.11 27.60 31.59
CA ILE A 31 14.78 28.92 31.90
C ILE A 31 13.99 30.06 31.20
N ILE A 32 13.10 30.91 31.76
CA ILE A 32 12.95 31.81 32.96
C ILE A 32 13.72 33.15 32.93
N PHE A 33 12.98 34.26 33.23
CA PHE A 33 13.31 35.64 33.70
C PHE A 33 13.39 36.76 32.62
N SER A 34 12.85 37.99 32.73
CA SER A 34 11.94 38.66 33.68
C SER A 34 11.60 40.13 33.27
N ILE A 35 10.41 40.59 33.69
CA ILE A 35 9.97 41.93 34.20
C ILE A 35 10.12 43.21 33.33
N GLY A 36 9.02 43.99 33.23
CA GLY A 36 9.11 45.47 33.15
C GLY A 36 7.94 46.22 32.50
N ILE A 37 7.04 46.76 33.32
CA ILE A 37 5.85 47.60 33.03
C ILE A 37 6.17 48.89 32.23
N PHE A 38 5.30 49.29 31.28
CA PHE A 38 4.88 50.70 31.11
C PHE A 38 3.53 50.78 30.35
N VAL A 39 2.54 51.44 30.98
CA VAL A 39 1.23 51.78 30.42
C VAL A 39 1.31 53.19 29.83
N LEU A 40 0.77 53.41 28.63
CA LEU A 40 -0.16 54.50 28.25
C LEU A 40 0.03 55.06 26.81
N PHE A 41 -1.11 55.14 26.12
CA PHE A 41 -1.46 56.00 24.97
C PHE A 41 -0.74 55.81 23.62
N SER A 42 -1.39 55.10 22.69
CA SER A 42 -1.98 55.75 21.51
C SER A 42 -2.87 54.77 20.74
N ALA A 43 -4.10 55.22 20.49
CA ALA A 43 -5.05 54.56 19.62
C ALA A 43 -4.58 54.76 18.17
N SER A 44 -4.05 53.70 17.58
CA SER A 44 -3.82 53.62 16.13
C SER A 44 -4.22 52.21 15.70
N HIS A 45 -5.18 52.15 14.78
CA HIS A 45 -5.79 50.96 14.22
C HIS A 45 -4.77 49.89 13.82
N LEU A 46 -4.46 48.99 14.76
CA LEU A 46 -3.89 47.70 14.44
C LEU A 46 -5.07 46.77 14.15
N LEU A 47 -5.49 46.72 12.88
CA LEU A 47 -6.29 45.62 12.38
C LEU A 47 -5.41 44.37 12.49
N PHE A 48 -5.40 43.79 13.69
CA PHE A 48 -4.90 42.46 13.91
C PHE A 48 -5.85 41.56 13.14
N SER A 49 -5.50 41.23 11.89
CA SER A 49 -6.09 40.09 11.21
C SER A 49 -5.76 38.88 12.06
N ILE A 50 -6.64 38.56 12.99
CA ILE A 50 -6.67 37.25 13.63
C ILE A 50 -6.95 36.32 12.46
N LYS A 51 -5.89 35.77 11.85
CA LYS A 51 -6.02 34.48 11.18
C LYS A 51 -6.42 33.53 12.29
N ALA A 52 -7.73 33.38 12.48
CA ALA A 52 -8.24 32.27 13.25
C ALA A 52 -7.63 31.04 12.59
N ILE A 53 -6.73 30.37 13.32
CA ILE A 53 -6.25 29.06 12.96
C ILE A 53 -7.46 28.17 13.19
N TYR A 54 -8.37 28.13 12.22
CA TYR A 54 -9.44 27.15 12.22
C TYR A 54 -8.73 25.80 12.10
N ALA A 55 -8.79 25.01 13.17
CA ALA A 55 -8.46 23.60 13.06
C ALA A 55 -9.30 23.03 11.92
N GLN A 56 -8.69 22.23 11.05
CA GLN A 56 -9.42 21.59 9.95
C GLN A 56 -10.62 20.83 10.55
N GLU A 57 -11.83 21.31 10.28
CA GLU A 57 -13.03 20.58 10.66
C GLU A 57 -13.16 19.39 9.72
N TRP A 58 -13.11 18.19 10.31
CA TRP A 58 -13.27 16.94 9.60
C TRP A 58 -14.74 16.54 9.61
N GLN A 59 -15.31 16.38 8.43
CA GLN A 59 -16.58 15.70 8.23
C GLN A 59 -16.33 14.21 8.05
N GLU A 60 -17.35 13.38 8.22
CA GLU A 60 -17.23 11.93 8.21
C GLU A 60 -18.31 11.28 7.35
N GLU A 61 -17.89 10.42 6.43
CA GLU A 61 -18.73 9.51 5.67
C GLU A 61 -18.50 8.07 6.18
N LYS A 62 -19.58 7.35 6.47
CA LYS A 62 -19.56 6.07 7.19
C LYS A 62 -20.10 4.94 6.32
N SER A 63 -19.30 3.89 6.14
CA SER A 63 -19.73 2.64 5.52
C SER A 63 -19.57 1.45 6.48
N GLU A 64 -19.83 0.24 5.98
CA GLU A 64 -19.73 -1.01 6.74
C GLU A 64 -18.30 -1.25 7.26
N HIS A 65 -17.28 -1.01 6.42
CA HIS A 65 -15.87 -1.31 6.67
C HIS A 65 -14.96 -0.09 6.82
N PHE A 66 -15.45 1.12 6.49
CA PHE A 66 -14.64 2.33 6.44
C PHE A 66 -15.27 3.53 7.15
N LEU A 67 -14.39 4.39 7.66
CA LEU A 67 -14.67 5.76 8.07
C LEU A 67 -13.85 6.69 7.19
N VAL A 68 -14.51 7.48 6.34
CA VAL A 68 -13.85 8.45 5.45
C VAL A 68 -13.97 9.85 6.07
N TYR A 69 -12.86 10.39 6.54
CA TYR A 69 -12.76 11.76 7.04
C TYR A 69 -12.36 12.70 5.89
N TYR A 70 -13.11 13.79 5.70
CA TYR A 70 -12.85 14.76 4.63
C TYR A 70 -13.07 16.21 5.09
N ALA A 71 -12.42 17.15 4.40
CA ALA A 71 -12.51 18.58 4.68
C ALA A 71 -13.70 19.25 3.98
N ASN A 72 -13.65 19.34 2.65
CA ASN A 72 -14.50 20.26 1.87
C ASN A 72 -15.18 19.62 0.63
N ASP A 73 -15.19 18.29 0.50
CA ASP A 73 -15.73 17.61 -0.69
C ASP A 73 -16.49 16.33 -0.35
N PRO A 74 -17.80 16.44 0.01
CA PRO A 74 -18.61 15.28 0.36
C PRO A 74 -18.84 14.32 -0.82
N GLN A 75 -18.89 14.84 -2.05
CA GLN A 75 -19.12 14.01 -3.23
C GLN A 75 -17.92 13.09 -3.50
N PHE A 76 -16.70 13.64 -3.43
CA PHE A 76 -15.50 12.83 -3.56
C PHE A 76 -15.38 11.84 -2.39
N ALA A 77 -15.71 12.24 -1.15
CA ALA A 77 -15.70 11.34 0.00
C ALA A 77 -16.69 10.16 -0.14
N GLU A 78 -17.89 10.40 -0.66
CA GLU A 78 -18.87 9.35 -0.98
C GLU A 78 -18.31 8.39 -2.06
N GLU A 79 -17.66 8.92 -3.09
CA GLU A 79 -17.02 8.09 -4.11
C GLU A 79 -15.89 7.23 -3.53
N VAL A 80 -15.04 7.80 -2.67
CA VAL A 80 -13.99 7.07 -1.94
C VAL A 80 -14.59 5.95 -1.11
N SER A 81 -15.64 6.25 -0.33
CA SER A 81 -16.38 5.28 0.50
C SER A 81 -16.92 4.11 -0.35
N ARG A 82 -17.61 4.41 -1.45
CA ARG A 82 -18.17 3.41 -2.38
C ARG A 82 -17.08 2.55 -3.04
N LYS A 83 -15.99 3.17 -3.50
CA LYS A 83 -14.85 2.47 -4.12
C LYS A 83 -14.14 1.58 -3.10
N ALA A 84 -13.92 2.07 -1.88
CA ALA A 84 -13.34 1.29 -0.79
C ALA A 84 -14.17 0.03 -0.49
N GLU A 85 -15.49 0.14 -0.35
CA GLU A 85 -16.35 -1.04 -0.15
C GLU A 85 -16.28 -2.04 -1.31
N THR A 86 -16.17 -1.53 -2.54
CA THR A 86 -16.01 -2.37 -3.73
C THR A 86 -14.68 -3.13 -3.69
N TYR A 87 -13.58 -2.42 -3.40
CA TYR A 87 -12.25 -3.03 -3.31
C TYR A 87 -12.14 -3.98 -2.13
N TYR A 88 -12.71 -3.64 -0.98
CA TYR A 88 -12.72 -4.52 0.18
C TYR A 88 -13.35 -5.88 -0.16
N LYS A 89 -14.54 -5.89 -0.77
CA LYS A 89 -15.21 -7.12 -1.22
C LYS A 89 -14.37 -7.89 -2.24
N LYS A 90 -13.76 -7.18 -3.20
CA LYS A 90 -12.91 -7.78 -4.24
C LYS A 90 -11.64 -8.41 -3.64
N ILE A 91 -10.89 -7.66 -2.84
CA ILE A 91 -9.66 -8.09 -2.17
C ILE A 91 -9.97 -9.28 -1.24
N ALA A 92 -11.01 -9.17 -0.42
CA ALA A 92 -11.43 -10.27 0.45
C ALA A 92 -11.85 -11.51 -0.34
N SER A 93 -12.49 -11.37 -1.50
CA SER A 93 -12.83 -12.52 -2.35
C SER A 93 -11.60 -13.16 -2.98
N GLU A 94 -10.69 -12.38 -3.55
CA GLU A 94 -9.53 -12.89 -4.30
C GLU A 94 -8.47 -13.48 -3.39
N LEU A 95 -8.30 -12.90 -2.21
CA LEU A 95 -7.38 -13.39 -1.18
C LEU A 95 -8.05 -14.40 -0.22
N GLY A 96 -9.36 -14.66 -0.41
CA GLY A 96 -10.19 -15.66 0.28
C GLY A 96 -10.50 -15.39 1.75
N TYR A 97 -10.62 -14.13 2.12
CA TYR A 97 -10.89 -13.65 3.48
C TYR A 97 -12.39 -13.54 3.83
N GLN A 98 -13.30 -13.85 2.91
CA GLN A 98 -14.77 -13.72 3.11
C GLN A 98 -15.33 -14.43 4.35
N ARG A 99 -14.61 -15.42 4.91
CA ARG A 99 -15.05 -16.19 6.09
C ARG A 99 -14.56 -15.61 7.43
N TYR A 100 -13.83 -14.51 7.42
CA TYR A 100 -13.40 -13.85 8.64
C TYR A 100 -14.55 -12.95 9.14
N SER A 101 -15.36 -13.48 10.07
CA SER A 101 -16.51 -12.75 10.65
C SER A 101 -16.04 -11.50 11.39
N ASP A 102 -16.81 -10.41 11.29
CA ASP A 102 -16.54 -9.09 11.91
C ASP A 102 -15.24 -8.39 11.46
N PHE A 103 -14.69 -8.79 10.30
CA PHE A 103 -13.52 -8.11 9.76
C PHE A 103 -13.87 -6.65 9.44
N TRP A 104 -13.16 -5.72 10.08
CA TRP A 104 -13.28 -4.27 9.90
C TRP A 104 -14.68 -3.68 10.13
N THR A 105 -15.58 -4.34 10.85
CA THR A 105 -16.89 -3.76 11.17
C THR A 105 -16.85 -2.92 12.46
N TRP A 106 -17.89 -2.12 12.69
CA TRP A 106 -18.10 -1.37 13.93
C TRP A 106 -16.95 -0.43 14.31
N ASP A 107 -16.30 -0.66 15.46
CA ASP A 107 -15.17 0.09 15.99
C ASP A 107 -13.83 -0.30 15.34
N LYS A 108 -13.80 -1.36 14.53
CA LYS A 108 -12.60 -1.87 13.85
C LYS A 108 -12.45 -1.37 12.41
N ARG A 109 -13.33 -0.49 11.94
CA ARG A 109 -13.30 0.09 10.59
C ARG A 109 -11.96 0.75 10.27
N ALA A 110 -11.51 0.57 9.04
CA ALA A 110 -10.33 1.27 8.54
C ALA A 110 -10.67 2.75 8.31
N LYS A 111 -9.69 3.63 8.52
CA LYS A 111 -9.88 5.08 8.42
C LYS A 111 -9.22 5.60 7.16
N ILE A 112 -9.92 6.42 6.38
CA ILE A 112 -9.37 7.09 5.20
C ILE A 112 -9.46 8.59 5.44
N TYR A 113 -8.34 9.30 5.39
CA TYR A 113 -8.29 10.75 5.52
C TYR A 113 -8.05 11.39 4.16
N ILE A 114 -8.96 12.26 3.74
CA ILE A 114 -8.89 13.01 2.50
C ILE A 114 -8.68 14.48 2.83
N TYR A 115 -7.42 14.92 2.75
CA TYR A 115 -7.05 16.32 2.90
C TYR A 115 -7.61 17.17 1.75
N PRO A 116 -7.85 18.48 1.96
CA PRO A 116 -8.43 19.33 0.92
C PRO A 116 -7.53 19.49 -0.30
N ASP A 117 -6.21 19.45 -0.10
CA ASP A 117 -5.21 19.63 -1.13
C ASP A 117 -3.90 18.92 -0.76
N ARG A 118 -3.01 18.83 -1.76
CA ARG A 118 -1.70 18.20 -1.64
C ARG A 118 -0.80 18.87 -0.59
N GLU A 119 -0.84 20.19 -0.49
CA GLU A 119 -0.01 20.93 0.47
C GLU A 119 -0.36 20.53 1.91
N SER A 120 -1.66 20.50 2.21
CA SER A 120 -2.21 20.10 3.51
C SER A 120 -1.90 18.64 3.84
N PHE A 121 -1.99 17.75 2.85
CA PHE A 121 -1.60 16.35 2.99
C PHE A 121 -0.11 16.21 3.33
N LEU A 122 0.78 16.78 2.51
CA LEU A 122 2.23 16.65 2.71
C LEU A 122 2.66 17.24 4.06
N LYS A 123 2.12 18.40 4.42
CA LYS A 123 2.38 19.06 5.71
C LYS A 123 1.94 18.21 6.91
N SER A 124 0.80 17.51 6.79
CA SER A 124 0.22 16.75 7.90
C SER A 124 0.79 15.34 8.04
N THR A 125 1.38 14.80 6.97
CA THR A 125 1.87 13.42 6.91
C THR A 125 3.40 13.29 6.85
N ASP A 126 4.10 14.42 6.72
CA ASP A 126 5.57 14.50 6.59
C ASP A 126 6.11 13.62 5.44
N GLN A 127 5.32 13.51 4.37
CA GLN A 127 5.69 12.70 3.20
C GLN A 127 6.52 13.50 2.19
N PRO A 128 7.35 12.83 1.37
CA PRO A 128 8.09 13.47 0.30
C PRO A 128 7.18 14.16 -0.72
N GLN A 129 7.71 15.17 -1.43
CA GLN A 129 6.98 15.96 -2.43
C GLN A 129 6.38 15.19 -3.59
N TRP A 130 6.72 13.92 -3.80
CA TRP A 130 6.15 13.05 -4.83
C TRP A 130 5.02 12.17 -4.30
N SER A 131 4.76 12.17 -2.99
CA SER A 131 3.77 11.28 -2.38
C SER A 131 2.35 11.75 -2.70
N GLU A 132 1.55 10.81 -3.19
CA GLU A 132 0.14 10.99 -3.51
C GLU A 132 -0.77 10.38 -2.43
N GLY A 133 -0.17 9.65 -1.49
CA GLY A 133 -0.82 9.09 -0.32
C GLY A 133 0.13 8.20 0.48
N VAL A 134 -0.35 7.79 1.64
CA VAL A 134 0.38 6.92 2.57
C VAL A 134 -0.60 6.08 3.38
N ALA A 135 -0.19 4.87 3.71
CA ALA A 135 -0.90 4.04 4.68
C ALA A 135 -0.07 3.77 5.92
N ASP A 136 -0.76 3.75 7.07
CA ASP A 136 -0.25 3.23 8.33
C ASP A 136 -0.98 1.91 8.60
N TYR A 137 -0.24 0.82 8.44
CA TYR A 137 -0.81 -0.52 8.52
C TYR A 137 -1.22 -0.93 9.93
N TYR A 138 -0.55 -0.41 10.95
CA TYR A 138 -0.87 -0.69 12.35
C TYR A 138 -2.10 0.09 12.80
N ALA A 139 -2.24 1.33 12.33
CA ALA A 139 -3.39 2.17 12.63
C ALA A 139 -4.59 1.90 11.70
N LYS A 140 -4.46 1.01 10.71
CA LYS A 140 -5.45 0.78 9.63
C LYS A 140 -5.95 2.08 9.02
N LYS A 141 -4.99 2.93 8.64
CA LYS A 141 -5.25 4.29 8.16
C LYS A 141 -4.65 4.49 6.78
N ILE A 142 -5.43 5.05 5.86
CA ILE A 142 -4.96 5.59 4.58
C ILE A 142 -5.11 7.11 4.62
N SER A 143 -4.18 7.83 4.03
CA SER A 143 -4.21 9.29 3.91
C SER A 143 -3.84 9.71 2.49
N SER A 144 -4.64 10.58 1.89
CA SER A 144 -4.40 11.19 0.57
C SER A 144 -5.16 12.53 0.53
N TYR A 145 -5.31 13.14 -0.63
CA TYR A 145 -6.00 14.42 -0.79
C TYR A 145 -7.03 14.39 -1.93
N ALA A 146 -7.96 15.34 -1.91
CA ALA A 146 -9.06 15.41 -2.85
C ALA A 146 -8.54 15.47 -4.30
N TRP A 147 -9.16 14.66 -5.18
CA TRP A 147 -8.84 14.59 -6.61
C TRP A 147 -7.38 14.24 -6.95
N SER A 148 -6.63 13.63 -6.02
CA SER A 148 -5.30 13.10 -6.31
C SER A 148 -5.36 12.13 -7.50
N GLU A 149 -4.49 12.37 -8.47
CA GLU A 149 -4.47 11.61 -9.72
C GLU A 149 -4.18 10.14 -9.45
N GLY A 150 -5.03 9.24 -9.97
CA GLY A 150 -4.85 7.80 -9.78
C GLY A 150 -5.17 7.30 -8.38
N PHE A 151 -5.62 8.15 -7.44
CA PHE A 151 -5.96 7.72 -6.09
C PHE A 151 -6.99 6.59 -6.08
N LEU A 152 -8.14 6.79 -6.73
CA LEU A 152 -9.24 5.82 -6.67
C LEU A 152 -8.91 4.49 -7.36
N ASP A 153 -8.18 4.51 -8.48
CA ASP A 153 -8.01 3.33 -9.33
C ASP A 153 -6.65 2.63 -9.20
N ALA A 154 -5.65 3.28 -8.58
CA ALA A 154 -4.32 2.71 -8.35
C ALA A 154 -3.97 2.72 -6.86
N LEU A 155 -3.91 3.90 -6.21
CA LEU A 155 -3.39 3.99 -4.84
C LEU A 155 -4.32 3.34 -3.81
N LEU A 156 -5.62 3.66 -3.84
CA LEU A 156 -6.60 3.15 -2.90
C LEU A 156 -6.66 1.61 -2.89
N PRO A 157 -6.84 0.90 -4.03
CA PRO A 157 -6.82 -0.56 -4.02
C PRO A 157 -5.46 -1.14 -3.60
N HIS A 158 -4.35 -0.47 -3.92
CA HIS A 158 -3.00 -0.87 -3.52
C HIS A 158 -2.83 -0.82 -1.99
N GLU A 159 -3.08 0.33 -1.37
CA GLU A 159 -2.93 0.52 0.06
C GLU A 159 -3.93 -0.34 0.86
N MET A 160 -5.15 -0.48 0.35
CA MET A 160 -6.14 -1.39 0.95
C MET A 160 -5.70 -2.84 0.90
N ALA A 161 -5.04 -3.27 -0.17
CA ALA A 161 -4.53 -4.64 -0.28
C ALA A 161 -3.42 -4.90 0.74
N HIS A 162 -2.49 -3.94 0.95
CA HIS A 162 -1.55 -4.05 2.07
C HIS A 162 -2.24 -4.15 3.42
N LEU A 163 -3.20 -3.26 3.71
CA LEU A 163 -3.93 -3.28 4.98
C LEU A 163 -4.63 -4.61 5.23
N ILE A 164 -5.42 -5.08 4.27
CA ILE A 164 -6.18 -6.34 4.41
C ILE A 164 -5.22 -7.52 4.52
N PHE A 165 -4.16 -7.55 3.70
CA PHE A 165 -3.18 -8.62 3.71
C PHE A 165 -2.45 -8.69 5.04
N ARG A 166 -1.91 -7.56 5.55
CA ARG A 166 -1.17 -7.50 6.80
C ARG A 166 -2.02 -7.74 8.04
N ASP A 167 -3.26 -7.24 8.06
CA ASP A 167 -4.19 -7.54 9.15
C ASP A 167 -4.58 -9.03 9.17
N TYR A 168 -4.53 -9.71 8.00
CA TYR A 168 -4.77 -11.14 7.90
C TYR A 168 -3.55 -12.02 8.25
N VAL A 169 -2.39 -11.78 7.64
CA VAL A 169 -1.17 -12.59 7.85
C VAL A 169 -0.38 -12.20 9.10
N GLY A 170 -0.72 -11.06 9.70
CA GLY A 170 -0.07 -10.52 10.88
C GLY A 170 1.18 -9.70 10.59
N PHE A 171 1.71 -9.12 11.67
CA PHE A 171 2.86 -8.21 11.65
C PHE A 171 4.12 -8.80 12.28
N THR A 172 4.04 -10.02 12.82
CA THR A 172 5.14 -10.68 13.55
C THR A 172 5.92 -11.67 12.71
N GLY A 173 5.34 -12.18 11.62
CA GLY A 173 6.00 -13.09 10.69
C GLY A 173 6.85 -12.35 9.65
N GLU A 174 7.88 -13.02 9.15
CA GLU A 174 8.70 -12.52 8.04
C GLU A 174 7.95 -12.67 6.71
N ILE A 175 7.12 -11.67 6.40
CA ILE A 175 6.52 -11.52 5.08
C ILE A 175 7.56 -10.83 4.17
N PRO A 176 8.09 -11.49 3.14
CA PRO A 176 9.06 -10.88 2.25
C PRO A 176 8.41 -9.77 1.44
N LEU A 177 9.19 -8.74 1.12
CA LEU A 177 8.69 -7.54 0.45
C LEU A 177 7.99 -7.87 -0.89
N TRP A 178 8.51 -8.83 -1.66
CA TRP A 178 7.90 -9.20 -2.94
C TRP A 178 6.46 -9.72 -2.78
N LEU A 179 6.16 -10.36 -1.65
CA LEU A 179 4.82 -10.92 -1.43
C LEU A 179 3.84 -9.81 -1.04
N ASP A 180 4.25 -8.92 -0.13
CA ASP A 180 3.46 -7.77 0.32
C ASP A 180 3.11 -6.86 -0.88
N GLU A 181 4.13 -6.47 -1.65
CA GLU A 181 4.00 -5.61 -2.83
C GLU A 181 3.30 -6.32 -3.99
N GLY A 182 3.60 -7.61 -4.20
CA GLY A 182 2.97 -8.41 -5.23
C GLY A 182 1.46 -8.55 -5.03
N VAL A 183 1.00 -8.71 -3.78
CA VAL A 183 -0.43 -8.72 -3.43
C VAL A 183 -1.05 -7.34 -3.68
N ALA A 184 -0.38 -6.27 -3.26
CA ALA A 184 -0.90 -4.91 -3.45
C ALA A 184 -1.05 -4.55 -4.94
N GLN A 185 -0.01 -4.79 -5.73
CA GLN A 185 -0.02 -4.53 -7.17
C GLN A 185 -0.93 -5.47 -7.95
N TRP A 186 -1.18 -6.69 -7.47
CA TRP A 186 -2.16 -7.59 -8.09
C TRP A 186 -3.59 -7.04 -8.02
N MET A 187 -3.88 -6.23 -7.00
CA MET A 187 -5.19 -5.60 -6.82
C MET A 187 -5.37 -4.31 -7.63
N GLU A 188 -4.30 -3.79 -8.23
CA GLU A 188 -4.34 -2.66 -9.16
C GLU A 188 -4.77 -3.10 -10.58
N PRO A 189 -5.95 -2.70 -11.08
CA PRO A 189 -6.49 -3.21 -12.35
C PRO A 189 -5.56 -3.00 -13.55
N LYS A 190 -5.00 -1.80 -13.72
CA LYS A 190 -4.14 -1.47 -14.87
C LYS A 190 -2.83 -2.28 -14.87
N LYS A 191 -2.20 -2.44 -13.70
CA LYS A 191 -0.95 -3.22 -13.58
C LYS A 191 -1.20 -4.70 -13.84
N ARG A 192 -2.32 -5.23 -13.35
CA ARG A 192 -2.74 -6.62 -13.58
C ARG A 192 -2.90 -6.97 -15.06
N GLU A 193 -3.39 -6.05 -15.88
CA GLU A 193 -3.51 -6.27 -17.33
C GLU A 193 -2.15 -6.37 -18.03
N LEU A 194 -1.15 -5.69 -17.51
CA LEU A 194 0.15 -5.49 -18.17
C LEU A 194 1.23 -6.46 -17.65
N VAL A 195 1.06 -7.04 -16.45
CA VAL A 195 2.09 -7.85 -15.78
C VAL A 195 2.60 -8.99 -16.65
N LYS A 196 1.73 -9.70 -17.37
CA LYS A 196 2.11 -10.86 -18.19
C LYS A 196 3.05 -10.46 -19.34
N THR A 197 2.76 -9.34 -19.98
CA THR A 197 3.60 -8.81 -21.07
C THR A 197 4.91 -8.25 -20.53
N ALA A 198 4.86 -7.53 -19.41
CA ALA A 198 6.04 -6.92 -18.78
C ALA A 198 7.04 -7.98 -18.31
N VAL A 199 6.59 -9.00 -17.56
CA VAL A 199 7.47 -10.06 -17.05
C VAL A 199 8.07 -10.91 -18.18
N ALA A 200 7.32 -11.16 -19.26
CA ALA A 200 7.83 -11.87 -20.42
C ALA A 200 8.96 -11.10 -21.11
N ARG A 201 8.87 -9.77 -21.19
CA ARG A 201 9.93 -8.92 -21.72
C ARG A 201 11.20 -8.97 -20.86
N ILE A 202 11.07 -8.89 -19.54
CA ILE A 202 12.19 -9.04 -18.59
C ILE A 202 12.87 -10.41 -18.77
N ALA A 203 12.06 -11.48 -18.91
CA ALA A 203 12.56 -12.83 -19.17
C ALA A 203 13.35 -12.95 -20.47
N GLN A 204 12.86 -12.36 -21.56
CA GLN A 204 13.55 -12.35 -22.86
C GLN A 204 14.89 -11.61 -22.81
N GLN A 205 14.99 -10.58 -21.96
CA GLN A 205 16.22 -9.81 -21.77
C GLN A 205 17.22 -10.49 -20.81
N GLY A 206 16.86 -11.65 -20.23
CA GLY A 206 17.71 -12.33 -19.24
C GLY A 206 17.85 -11.56 -17.92
N LYS A 207 16.90 -10.66 -17.61
CA LYS A 207 16.96 -9.77 -16.44
C LYS A 207 16.13 -10.28 -15.25
N LEU A 208 15.70 -11.54 -15.26
CA LEU A 208 14.93 -12.09 -14.14
C LEU A 208 15.80 -12.20 -12.88
N LEU A 209 15.27 -11.70 -11.78
CA LEU A 209 15.78 -12.00 -10.44
C LEU A 209 15.33 -13.40 -10.04
N SER A 210 16.25 -14.19 -9.47
CA SER A 210 15.86 -15.45 -8.82
C SER A 210 14.94 -15.17 -7.63
N VAL A 211 13.99 -16.06 -7.34
CA VAL A 211 13.07 -15.96 -6.20
C VAL A 211 13.85 -15.91 -4.88
N ALA A 212 14.93 -16.69 -4.76
CA ALA A 212 15.81 -16.67 -3.58
C ALA A 212 16.43 -15.27 -3.34
N ARG A 213 16.86 -14.60 -4.41
CA ARG A 213 17.33 -13.21 -4.33
C ARG A 213 16.21 -12.26 -3.91
N MET A 214 15.00 -12.41 -4.47
CA MET A 214 13.86 -11.57 -4.09
C MET A 214 13.44 -11.72 -2.62
N MET A 215 13.67 -12.87 -1.99
CA MET A 215 13.39 -13.08 -0.56
C MET A 215 14.20 -12.19 0.38
N SER A 216 15.40 -11.75 -0.03
CA SER A 216 16.36 -11.04 0.83
C SER A 216 16.63 -9.60 0.41
N LEU A 217 16.20 -9.20 -0.78
CA LEU A 217 16.42 -7.85 -1.28
C LEU A 217 15.52 -6.83 -0.56
N ASP A 218 16.16 -5.78 -0.03
CA ASP A 218 15.47 -4.52 0.21
C ASP A 218 15.61 -3.64 -1.04
N ILE A 219 14.63 -3.71 -1.93
CA ILE A 219 14.66 -2.99 -3.20
C ILE A 219 14.54 -1.46 -3.02
N ARG A 220 14.04 -1.00 -1.87
CA ARG A 220 13.69 0.40 -1.61
C ARG A 220 14.91 1.31 -1.45
N THR A 221 16.09 0.72 -1.24
CA THR A 221 17.35 1.46 -1.14
C THR A 221 18.15 1.44 -2.44
N ASN A 222 17.59 0.89 -3.52
CA ASN A 222 18.26 0.77 -4.80
C ASN A 222 17.92 1.95 -5.71
N GLU A 223 18.92 2.55 -6.35
CA GLU A 223 18.76 3.72 -7.22
C GLU A 223 18.57 3.35 -8.71
N ASP A 224 18.80 2.09 -9.09
CA ASP A 224 18.61 1.59 -10.45
C ASP A 224 17.11 1.35 -10.71
N ALA A 225 16.48 2.33 -11.37
CA ALA A 225 15.06 2.31 -11.68
C ALA A 225 14.62 1.08 -12.51
N GLU A 226 15.46 0.59 -13.42
CA GLU A 226 15.14 -0.59 -14.22
C GLU A 226 15.15 -1.85 -13.35
N PHE A 227 16.15 -1.98 -12.49
CA PHE A 227 16.25 -3.08 -11.52
C PHE A 227 15.09 -3.09 -10.53
N VAL A 228 14.73 -1.92 -10.01
CA VAL A 228 13.57 -1.72 -9.12
C VAL A 228 12.27 -2.10 -9.84
N GLY A 229 12.06 -1.59 -11.06
CA GLY A 229 10.90 -1.92 -11.87
C GLY A 229 10.79 -3.42 -12.15
N ALA A 230 11.90 -4.08 -12.47
CA ALA A 230 11.92 -5.53 -12.70
C ALA A 230 11.51 -6.32 -11.45
N TYR A 231 11.98 -5.92 -10.27
CA TYR A 231 11.59 -6.54 -9.01
C TYR A 231 10.07 -6.50 -8.78
N TYR A 232 9.45 -5.33 -8.93
CA TYR A 232 8.02 -5.15 -8.71
C TYR A 232 7.17 -5.90 -9.74
N VAL A 233 7.56 -5.86 -11.02
CA VAL A 233 6.89 -6.66 -12.08
C VAL A 233 6.97 -8.15 -11.77
N GLN A 234 8.10 -8.64 -11.26
CA GLN A 234 8.25 -10.04 -10.86
C GLN A 234 7.41 -10.38 -9.63
N ALA A 235 7.34 -9.47 -8.64
CA ALA A 235 6.55 -9.64 -7.42
C ALA A 235 5.07 -9.90 -7.73
N VAL A 236 4.45 -9.02 -8.53
CA VAL A 236 3.05 -9.21 -8.95
C VAL A 236 2.89 -10.42 -9.89
N SER A 237 3.92 -10.77 -10.68
CA SER A 237 3.88 -11.96 -11.54
C SER A 237 3.88 -13.27 -10.73
N LEU A 238 4.64 -13.35 -9.64
CA LEU A 238 4.65 -14.51 -8.74
C LEU A 238 3.29 -14.70 -8.05
N VAL A 239 2.69 -13.62 -7.54
CA VAL A 239 1.35 -13.67 -6.95
C VAL A 239 0.31 -14.07 -8.00
N SER A 240 0.36 -13.46 -9.19
CA SER A 240 -0.48 -13.82 -10.33
C SER A 240 -0.39 -15.31 -10.68
N PHE A 241 0.83 -15.86 -10.70
CA PHE A 241 1.07 -17.29 -10.93
C PHE A 241 0.41 -18.16 -9.87
N LEU A 242 0.64 -17.87 -8.58
CA LEU A 242 0.07 -18.65 -7.48
C LEU A 242 -1.46 -18.62 -7.47
N VAL A 243 -2.05 -17.46 -7.73
CA VAL A 243 -3.51 -17.26 -7.77
C VAL A 243 -4.13 -17.89 -9.03
N THR A 244 -3.54 -17.64 -10.20
CA THR A 244 -4.13 -18.04 -11.49
C THR A 244 -3.94 -19.52 -11.79
N GLN A 245 -2.79 -20.12 -11.45
CA GLN A 245 -2.52 -21.52 -11.75
C GLN A 245 -3.13 -22.48 -10.74
N TYR A 246 -3.12 -22.12 -9.46
CA TYR A 246 -3.58 -23.01 -8.38
C TYR A 246 -4.91 -22.60 -7.76
N GLY A 247 -5.46 -21.47 -8.18
CA GLY A 247 -6.73 -20.93 -7.73
C GLY A 247 -6.62 -20.13 -6.41
N PRO A 248 -7.58 -19.20 -6.18
CA PRO A 248 -7.57 -18.30 -5.03
C PRO A 248 -7.63 -19.06 -3.69
N THR A 249 -8.33 -20.19 -3.62
CA THR A 249 -8.42 -21.02 -2.39
C THR A 249 -7.07 -21.53 -1.93
N LYS A 250 -6.19 -21.96 -2.85
CA LYS A 250 -4.85 -22.41 -2.49
C LYS A 250 -4.00 -21.24 -2.01
N PHE A 251 -4.05 -20.10 -2.70
CA PHE A 251 -3.35 -18.90 -2.27
C PHE A 251 -3.81 -18.41 -0.87
N THR A 252 -5.12 -18.46 -0.61
CA THR A 252 -5.70 -18.18 0.72
C THR A 252 -5.12 -19.10 1.79
N ASN A 253 -5.01 -20.40 1.49
CA ASN A 253 -4.44 -21.36 2.41
C ASN A 253 -2.95 -21.09 2.66
N PHE A 254 -2.23 -20.63 1.64
CA PHE A 254 -0.84 -20.19 1.76
C PHE A 254 -0.73 -19.00 2.69
N CYS A 255 -1.51 -17.93 2.49
CA CYS A 255 -1.55 -16.78 3.39
C CYS A 255 -1.91 -17.19 4.84
N ARG A 256 -2.83 -18.14 5.01
CA ARG A 256 -3.19 -18.69 6.32
C ARG A 256 -2.02 -19.42 6.99
N GLN A 257 -1.23 -20.17 6.23
CA GLN A 257 -0.03 -20.81 6.79
C GLN A 257 0.99 -19.78 7.28
N LEU A 258 1.15 -18.66 6.58
CA LEU A 258 2.01 -17.56 7.03
C LEU A 258 1.49 -16.95 8.33
N ARG A 259 0.18 -16.67 8.39
CA ARG A 259 -0.49 -16.20 9.62
C ARG A 259 -0.23 -17.14 10.80
N ASP A 260 -0.28 -18.44 10.56
CA ASP A 260 -0.11 -19.48 11.58
C ASP A 260 1.38 -19.74 11.91
N GLY A 261 2.30 -18.89 11.42
CA GLY A 261 3.71 -18.84 11.82
C GLY A 261 4.68 -19.61 10.93
N LYS A 262 4.23 -20.21 9.82
CA LYS A 262 5.14 -20.87 8.87
C LYS A 262 5.93 -19.85 8.08
N THR A 263 7.17 -20.19 7.77
CA THR A 263 7.96 -19.49 6.75
C THR A 263 7.30 -19.63 5.37
N VAL A 264 7.71 -18.78 4.41
CA VAL A 264 7.23 -18.87 3.02
C VAL A 264 7.47 -20.25 2.42
N GLU A 265 8.65 -20.82 2.62
CA GLU A 265 8.98 -22.13 2.06
C GLU A 265 8.15 -23.26 2.68
N GLU A 266 8.00 -23.28 4.01
CA GLU A 266 7.14 -24.26 4.70
C GLU A 266 5.67 -24.12 4.27
N ALA A 267 5.18 -22.89 4.12
CA ALA A 267 3.83 -22.61 3.65
C ALA A 267 3.62 -23.09 2.20
N LEU A 268 4.60 -22.87 1.32
CA LEU A 268 4.57 -23.37 -0.06
C LEU A 268 4.52 -24.89 -0.09
N ILE A 269 5.44 -25.56 0.61
CA ILE A 269 5.51 -27.03 0.68
C ILE A 269 4.19 -27.61 1.20
N PHE A 270 3.61 -27.00 2.25
CA PHE A 270 2.37 -27.47 2.85
C PHE A 270 1.17 -27.37 1.91
N VAL A 271 1.06 -26.26 1.17
CA VAL A 271 -0.14 -25.99 0.35
C VAL A 271 -0.05 -26.61 -1.03
N TYR A 272 1.16 -26.73 -1.57
CA TYR A 272 1.47 -27.17 -2.93
C TYR A 272 2.38 -28.42 -2.95
N PRO A 273 2.09 -29.48 -2.17
CA PRO A 273 3.06 -30.56 -1.88
C PRO A 273 3.50 -31.36 -3.12
N THR A 274 2.70 -31.35 -4.18
CA THR A 274 2.97 -32.06 -5.43
C THR A 274 3.62 -31.20 -6.51
N SER A 275 3.65 -29.87 -6.34
CA SER A 275 4.07 -28.95 -7.40
C SER A 275 5.16 -27.96 -6.99
N ILE A 276 5.17 -27.49 -5.74
CA ILE A 276 6.15 -26.52 -5.24
C ILE A 276 6.72 -27.05 -3.93
N ARG A 277 7.95 -27.57 -3.99
CA ARG A 277 8.65 -28.17 -2.83
C ARG A 277 9.72 -27.26 -2.23
N GLY A 278 9.73 -25.99 -2.61
CA GLY A 278 10.70 -25.01 -2.18
C GLY A 278 10.76 -23.82 -3.13
N LEU A 279 11.65 -22.88 -2.84
CA LEU A 279 11.83 -21.67 -3.67
C LEU A 279 12.32 -22.00 -5.09
N GLU A 280 13.15 -23.03 -5.25
CA GLU A 280 13.67 -23.45 -6.56
C GLU A 280 12.57 -23.98 -7.48
N GLU A 281 11.70 -24.87 -6.98
CA GLU A 281 10.56 -25.36 -7.77
C GLU A 281 9.52 -24.26 -8.00
N LEU A 282 9.32 -23.33 -7.05
CA LEU A 282 8.50 -22.14 -7.27
C LEU A 282 9.03 -21.35 -8.47
N GLU A 283 10.32 -21.01 -8.48
CA GLU A 283 10.97 -20.28 -9.57
C GLU A 283 10.82 -20.99 -10.90
N LYS A 284 11.17 -22.29 -10.95
CA LYS A 284 11.09 -23.10 -12.17
C LYS A 284 9.67 -23.13 -12.75
N LYS A 285 8.68 -23.37 -11.89
CA LYS A 285 7.26 -23.46 -12.29
C LYS A 285 6.72 -22.10 -12.72
N TRP A 286 7.08 -21.03 -12.02
CA TRP A 286 6.74 -19.67 -12.41
C TRP A 286 7.39 -19.26 -13.75
N VAL A 287 8.67 -19.59 -13.97
CA VAL A 287 9.37 -19.34 -15.23
C VAL A 287 8.71 -20.10 -16.40
N GLN A 288 8.24 -21.33 -16.18
CA GLN A 288 7.47 -22.08 -17.16
C GLN A 288 6.14 -21.38 -17.49
N TYR A 289 5.43 -20.90 -16.46
CA TYR A 289 4.16 -20.18 -16.60
C TYR A 289 4.31 -18.90 -17.44
N ILE A 290 5.31 -18.07 -17.16
CA ILE A 290 5.50 -16.81 -17.90
C ILE A 290 5.91 -17.03 -19.36
N LYS A 291 6.52 -18.19 -19.68
CA LYS A 291 6.88 -18.59 -21.05
C LYS A 291 5.70 -19.21 -21.82
N GLY A 292 4.51 -19.31 -21.21
CA GLY A 292 3.33 -19.92 -21.83
C GLY A 292 3.35 -21.45 -21.85
N GLY A 293 4.23 -22.08 -21.05
CA GLY A 293 4.19 -23.52 -20.84
C GLY A 293 3.02 -23.93 -19.95
N THR A 294 2.48 -25.12 -20.17
CA THR A 294 1.60 -25.79 -19.20
C THR A 294 2.45 -26.25 -18.03
N VAL A 295 2.08 -25.87 -16.80
CA VAL A 295 2.87 -26.02 -15.58
C VAL A 295 2.35 -27.15 -14.69
#